data_AF-A0A951J8W7-F1
#
_entry.id   AF-A0A951J8W7-F1
#
_cell.length_a   1.000
_cell.length_b   1.000
_cell.length_c   1.000
_cell.angle_alpha   90.00
_cell.angle_beta   90.00
_cell.angle_gamma   90.00
#
_symmetry.space_group_name_H-M   'P 1'
#
loop_
_entity.id
_entity.type
_entity.pdbx_description
1 polymer ?
#
loop_
_entity_poly.entity_id
_entity_poly.type
_entity_poly.pdbx_seq_one_letter_code
_entity_poly.pdbx_strand_id
1 'polypeptide(L)'
;MEEEIEKKKRKFQFPKLLRNRFFLVGLFFIIWMLFIDNYSFLEHRVLNKITDDLENNKTYFQDEIIRDQRAIKLLKNGEATEKYAREKYYMKRDNEDIYIIEFDSLNTATTP
;
A
#
# COMPACT_ATOMS: atom_id res chain seq x y z
N MET A 1 -58.69 8.91 -33.88
CA MET A 1 -57.55 8.05 -33.49
C MET A 1 -56.34 8.22 -34.43
N GLU A 2 -56.54 8.71 -35.66
CA GLU A 2 -55.44 8.93 -36.62
C GLU A 2 -54.75 10.29 -36.51
N GLU A 3 -55.41 11.33 -35.96
CA GLU A 3 -54.82 12.68 -35.80
C GLU A 3 -53.69 12.75 -34.75
N GLU A 4 -53.67 11.84 -33.78
CA GLU A 4 -52.63 11.79 -32.73
C GLU A 4 -51.28 11.26 -33.26
N ILE A 5 -51.29 10.51 -34.38
CA ILE A 5 -50.09 9.84 -34.92
C ILE A 5 -49.23 10.81 -35.74
N GLU A 6 -49.82 11.83 -36.36
CA GLU A 6 -49.09 12.75 -37.24
C GLU A 6 -48.23 13.78 -36.47
N LYS A 7 -48.67 14.19 -35.28
CA LYS A 7 -48.00 15.20 -34.45
C LYS A 7 -46.66 14.77 -33.86
N LYS A 8 -46.29 13.48 -33.98
CA LYS A 8 -45.08 12.89 -33.40
C LYS A 8 -43.94 12.67 -34.41
N LYS A 9 -43.98 13.25 -35.60
CA LYS A 9 -42.78 13.39 -36.45
C LYS A 9 -42.05 14.68 -36.09
N ARG A 10 -41.36 14.70 -34.95
CA ARG A 10 -40.33 15.73 -34.70
C ARG A 10 -39.30 15.60 -35.81
N LYS A 11 -39.35 16.52 -36.79
CA LYS A 11 -38.27 16.71 -37.74
C LYS A 11 -37.04 17.12 -36.93
N PHE A 12 -36.14 16.17 -36.68
CA PHE A 12 -34.83 16.49 -36.13
C PHE A 12 -34.13 17.30 -37.22
N GLN A 13 -34.22 18.63 -37.10
CA GLN A 13 -33.49 19.53 -37.98
C GLN A 13 -32.03 19.38 -37.60
N PHE A 14 -31.32 18.50 -38.29
CA PHE A 14 -29.86 18.41 -38.17
C PHE A 14 -29.30 19.81 -38.44
N PRO A 15 -28.56 20.42 -37.51
CA PRO A 15 -27.97 21.73 -37.74
C PRO A 15 -27.05 21.64 -38.95
N LYS A 16 -27.06 22.68 -39.82
CA LYS A 16 -26.28 22.74 -41.06
C LYS A 16 -24.77 22.46 -40.88
N LEU A 17 -24.26 22.52 -39.64
CA LEU A 17 -22.92 22.09 -39.25
C LEU A 17 -22.62 20.62 -39.59
N LEU A 18 -23.57 19.70 -39.43
CA LEU A 18 -23.36 18.25 -39.66
C LEU A 18 -23.29 17.87 -41.15
N ARG A 19 -23.57 18.81 -42.07
CA ARG A 19 -23.49 18.59 -43.52
C ARG A 19 -22.09 18.85 -44.10
N ASN A 20 -21.17 19.38 -43.29
CA ASN A 20 -19.79 19.61 -43.71
C ASN A 20 -18.96 18.35 -43.44
N ARG A 21 -18.40 17.75 -44.51
CA ARG A 21 -17.51 16.57 -44.41
C ARG A 21 -16.32 16.80 -43.47
N PHE A 22 -15.81 18.03 -43.40
CA PHE A 22 -14.69 18.39 -42.53
C PHE A 22 -15.09 18.40 -41.05
N PHE A 23 -16.35 18.73 -40.73
CA PHE A 23 -16.86 18.69 -39.36
C PHE A 23 -17.01 17.26 -38.85
N LEU A 24 -17.46 16.34 -39.71
CA LEU A 24 -17.57 14.91 -39.36
C LEU A 24 -16.19 14.27 -39.12
N VAL A 25 -15.21 14.58 -39.98
CA VAL A 25 -13.82 14.11 -39.79
C VAL A 25 -13.21 14.71 -38.51
N GLY A 26 -13.44 16.00 -38.23
CA GLY A 26 -12.97 16.64 -37.00
C GLY A 26 -13.64 16.08 -35.75
N LEU A 27 -14.95 15.82 -35.78
CA LEU A 27 -15.69 15.22 -34.68
C LEU A 27 -15.22 13.78 -34.41
N PHE A 28 -15.01 13.00 -35.48
CA PHE A 28 -14.41 11.67 -35.37
C PHE A 28 -13.01 11.74 -34.76
N PHE A 29 -12.19 12.70 -35.17
CA PHE A 29 -10.85 12.90 -34.61
C PHE A 29 -10.87 13.31 -33.13
N ILE A 30 -11.80 14.18 -32.73
CA ILE A 30 -11.98 14.56 -31.32
C ILE A 30 -12.44 13.37 -30.49
N ILE A 31 -13.41 12.59 -30.98
CA ILE A 31 -13.86 11.36 -30.31
C ILE A 31 -12.70 10.35 -30.25
N TRP A 32 -11.91 10.22 -31.32
CA TRP A 32 -10.76 9.34 -31.35
C TRP A 32 -9.71 9.75 -30.29
N MET A 33 -9.31 11.02 -30.26
CA MET A 33 -8.40 11.51 -29.21
C MET A 33 -9.04 11.36 -27.82
N LEU A 34 -10.34 11.60 -27.66
CA LEU A 34 -10.98 11.47 -26.35
C LEU A 34 -11.17 10.03 -25.88
N PHE A 35 -11.24 9.02 -26.74
CA PHE A 35 -11.46 7.63 -26.32
C PHE A 35 -10.20 6.77 -26.41
N ILE A 36 -9.33 7.01 -27.38
CA ILE A 36 -8.08 6.26 -27.57
C ILE A 36 -6.91 6.95 -26.86
N ASP A 37 -6.88 8.29 -26.77
CA ASP A 37 -5.81 9.03 -26.06
C ASP A 37 -6.10 9.14 -24.55
N ASN A 38 -7.36 9.08 -24.09
CA ASN A 38 -7.72 9.06 -22.65
C ASN A 38 -7.52 7.68 -21.98
N TYR A 39 -6.38 7.04 -22.25
CA TYR A 39 -5.88 5.98 -21.38
C TYR A 39 -5.38 6.53 -20.02
N SER A 40 -5.90 7.66 -19.53
CA SER A 40 -5.22 8.45 -18.48
C SER A 40 -5.94 8.46 -17.13
N PHE A 41 -7.26 8.23 -17.07
CA PHE A 41 -7.98 8.37 -15.80
C PHE A 41 -7.78 7.18 -14.84
N LEU A 42 -7.69 5.96 -15.38
CA LEU A 42 -7.29 4.79 -14.58
C LEU A 42 -5.79 4.81 -14.27
N GLU A 43 -4.96 5.22 -15.24
CA GLU A 43 -3.51 5.32 -15.12
C GLU A 43 -3.09 6.26 -13.98
N HIS A 44 -3.71 7.45 -13.88
CA HIS A 44 -3.39 8.41 -12.82
C HIS A 44 -3.75 7.90 -11.42
N ARG A 45 -4.82 7.10 -11.29
CA ARG A 45 -5.15 6.49 -9.99
C ARG A 45 -4.15 5.42 -9.59
N VAL A 46 -3.70 4.61 -10.54
CA VAL A 46 -2.66 3.60 -10.31
C VAL A 46 -1.34 4.29 -9.96
N LEU A 47 -0.97 5.34 -10.68
CA LEU A 47 0.28 6.08 -10.46
C LEU A 47 0.29 6.80 -9.11
N ASN A 48 -0.82 7.40 -8.70
CA ASN A 48 -0.95 7.99 -7.37
C ASN A 48 -0.84 6.95 -6.27
N LYS A 49 -1.48 5.79 -6.43
CA LYS A 49 -1.37 4.69 -5.46
C LYS A 49 0.07 4.17 -5.35
N ILE A 50 0.76 4.01 -6.47
CA ILE A 50 2.17 3.60 -6.49
C ILE A 50 3.03 4.64 -5.77
N THR A 51 2.76 5.93 -5.97
CA THR A 51 3.48 7.02 -5.30
C THR A 51 3.29 6.96 -3.79
N ASP A 52 2.05 6.80 -3.33
CA ASP A 52 1.73 6.67 -1.90
C ASP A 52 2.39 5.42 -1.30
N ASP A 53 2.34 4.27 -1.99
CA ASP A 53 2.98 3.04 -1.54
C ASP A 53 4.51 3.20 -1.45
N LEU A 54 5.14 3.88 -2.41
CA LEU A 54 6.59 4.16 -2.38
C LEU A 54 6.97 5.09 -1.21
N GLU A 55 6.21 6.15 -0.98
CA GLU A 55 6.50 7.09 0.11
C GLU A 55 6.31 6.39 1.47
N ASN A 56 5.25 5.58 1.63
CA ASN A 56 5.03 4.79 2.83
C ASN A 56 6.18 3.80 3.10
N ASN A 57 6.64 3.08 2.07
CA ASN A 57 7.77 2.17 2.18
C ASN A 57 9.04 2.92 2.58
N LYS A 58 9.30 4.07 1.97
CA LYS A 58 10.44 4.93 2.30
C LYS A 58 10.40 5.37 3.76
N THR A 59 9.26 5.86 4.25
CA THR A 59 9.10 6.25 5.66
C THR A 59 9.31 5.06 6.59
N TYR A 60 8.71 3.90 6.27
CA TYR A 60 8.88 2.68 7.06
C TYR A 60 10.37 2.30 7.22
N PHE A 61 11.12 2.26 6.12
CA PHE A 61 12.55 1.89 6.18
C PHE A 61 13.39 2.95 6.88
N GLN A 62 13.07 4.24 6.73
CA GLN A 62 13.75 5.31 7.47
C GLN A 62 13.55 5.16 8.98
N ASP A 63 12.33 4.87 9.42
CA ASP A 63 12.04 4.63 10.83
C ASP A 63 12.74 3.38 11.37
N GLU A 64 12.78 2.30 10.58
CA GLU A 64 13.49 1.07 10.95
C GLU A 64 14.99 1.31 11.10
N ILE A 65 15.61 2.04 10.17
CA ILE A 65 17.03 2.42 10.27
C ILE A 65 17.29 3.22 11.56
N ILE A 66 16.40 4.13 11.94
CA ILE A 66 16.55 4.90 13.18
C ILE A 66 16.40 4.00 14.42
N ARG A 67 15.49 3.02 14.39
CA ARG A 67 15.35 2.01 15.45
C ARG A 67 16.61 1.16 15.57
N ASP A 68 17.11 0.63 14.46
CA ASP A 68 18.31 -0.21 14.42
C ASP A 68 19.55 0.55 14.87
N GLN A 69 19.71 1.80 14.44
CA GLN A 69 20.81 2.63 14.91
C GLN A 69 20.78 2.85 16.42
N ARG A 70 19.58 3.01 17.02
CA ARG A 70 19.43 3.08 18.47
C ARG A 70 19.77 1.74 19.14
N ALA A 71 19.31 0.63 18.58
CA ALA A 71 19.63 -0.71 19.08
C ALA A 71 21.14 -0.98 19.02
N ILE A 72 21.81 -0.66 17.91
CA ILE A 72 23.27 -0.78 17.76
C ILE A 72 24.00 0.08 18.78
N LYS A 73 23.56 1.32 19.02
CA LYS A 73 24.16 2.17 20.07
C LYS A 73 24.02 1.56 21.45
N LEU A 74 22.87 0.95 21.76
CA LEU A 74 22.65 0.23 23.01
C LEU A 74 23.60 -0.98 23.11
N LEU A 75 23.71 -1.78 22.03
CA LEU A 75 24.59 -2.94 21.93
C LEU A 75 26.09 -2.59 21.84
N LYS A 76 26.48 -1.31 21.77
CA LYS A 76 27.88 -0.89 21.93
C LYS A 76 28.26 -0.74 23.40
N ASN A 77 27.29 -0.62 24.30
CA ASN A 77 27.54 -0.65 25.73
C ASN A 77 27.67 -2.12 26.16
N GLY A 78 28.86 -2.53 26.60
CA GLY A 78 29.17 -3.93 26.88
C GLY A 78 28.19 -4.62 27.84
N GLU A 79 27.65 -3.87 28.81
CA GLU A 79 26.65 -4.37 29.76
C GLU A 79 25.31 -4.71 29.06
N ALA A 80 24.84 -3.84 28.17
CA ALA A 80 23.61 -4.08 27.43
C ALA A 80 23.77 -5.21 26.39
N THR A 81 24.96 -5.35 25.80
CA THR A 81 25.31 -6.46 24.91
C THR A 81 25.31 -7.79 25.67
N GLU A 82 25.95 -7.85 26.84
CA GLU A 82 25.99 -9.05 27.67
C GLU A 82 24.58 -9.45 28.14
N LYS A 83 23.78 -8.48 28.59
CA LYS A 83 22.39 -8.71 28.96
C LYS A 83 21.57 -9.27 27.79
N TYR A 84 21.68 -8.68 26.60
CA TYR A 84 20.99 -9.15 25.41
C TYR A 84 21.43 -10.56 24.99
N ALA A 85 22.73 -10.85 25.03
CA ALA A 85 23.28 -12.17 24.71
C ALA A 85 22.79 -13.26 25.69
N ARG A 86 22.67 -12.92 26.98
CA ARG A 86 22.15 -13.82 28.02
C ARG A 86 20.64 -14.05 27.90
N GLU A 87 19.84 -13.01 27.66
CA GLU A 87 18.38 -13.11 27.60
C GLU A 87 17.86 -13.72 26.29
N LYS A 88 18.49 -13.39 25.15
CA LYS A 88 18.02 -13.86 23.83
C LYS A 88 18.68 -15.13 23.33
N TYR A 89 19.96 -15.31 23.65
CA TYR A 89 20.77 -16.40 23.11
C TYR A 89 21.31 -17.34 24.19
N TYR A 90 20.98 -17.10 25.47
CA TYR A 90 21.45 -17.91 26.61
C TYR A 90 22.98 -18.12 26.62
N MET A 91 23.72 -17.12 26.14
CA MET A 91 25.18 -17.18 26.10
C MET A 91 25.77 -17.17 27.51
N LYS A 92 26.80 -18.00 27.72
CA LYS A 92 27.54 -18.14 28.98
C LYS A 92 29.03 -17.98 28.74
N ARG A 93 29.79 -17.64 29.78
CA ARG A 93 31.25 -17.69 29.74
C ARG A 93 31.72 -19.12 29.95
N ASP A 94 32.90 -19.46 29.44
CA ASP A 94 33.46 -20.83 29.54
C ASP A 94 33.68 -21.27 31.00
N ASN A 95 33.81 -20.30 31.92
CA ASN A 95 34.02 -20.52 33.35
C ASN A 95 32.73 -20.30 34.19
N GLU A 96 31.55 -20.39 33.58
CA GLU A 96 30.26 -20.15 34.25
C GLU A 96 29.29 -21.33 34.05
N ASP A 97 28.71 -21.79 35.16
CA ASP A 97 27.65 -22.81 35.17
C ASP A 97 26.27 -22.16 35.34
N ILE A 98 25.38 -22.38 34.36
CA ILE A 98 24.00 -21.84 34.37
C ILE A 98 23.05 -22.90 34.93
N TYR A 99 22.27 -22.52 35.95
CA TYR A 99 21.21 -23.35 36.52
C TYR A 99 19.85 -22.78 36.13
N ILE A 100 19.02 -23.58 35.44
CA ILE A 100 17.62 -23.24 35.14
C ILE A 100 16.77 -23.90 36.23
N ILE A 101 16.10 -23.09 37.05
CA ILE A 101 15.25 -23.58 38.15
C ILE A 101 13.80 -23.59 37.66
N GLU A 102 13.25 -24.79 37.45
CA GLU A 102 11.83 -24.99 37.15
C GLU A 102 11.08 -25.33 38.45
N PHE A 103 10.12 -24.49 38.83
CA PHE A 103 9.34 -24.63 40.07
C PHE A 103 8.17 -25.63 39.96
N ASP A 104 8.35 -26.74 39.22
CA ASP A 104 7.26 -27.70 39.00
C ASP A 104 7.19 -28.77 40.11
N SER A 105 8.20 -28.90 40.99
CA SER A 105 8.34 -30.02 41.93
C SER A 105 8.27 -29.69 43.42
N LEU A 106 8.02 -28.43 43.82
CA LEU A 106 7.98 -28.05 45.25
C LEU A 106 6.59 -28.19 45.91
N ASN A 107 5.58 -28.63 45.16
CA ASN A 107 4.19 -28.72 45.64
C ASN A 107 3.74 -30.14 46.00
N THR A 108 4.57 -31.16 45.77
CA THR A 108 4.21 -32.57 46.00
C THR A 108 4.74 -33.16 47.31
N ALA A 109 5.49 -32.39 48.11
CA ALA A 109 6.12 -32.88 49.35
C ALA A 109 5.44 -32.42 50.65
N THR A 110 4.29 -31.73 50.57
CA THR A 110 3.55 -31.28 51.76
C THR A 110 2.09 -31.69 51.66
N THR A 111 1.81 -32.95 52.00
CA THR A 111 0.46 -33.39 52.36
C THR A 111 0.60 -34.34 53.57
N PRO A 112 -0.05 -34.04 54.71
CA PRO A 112 0.02 -34.87 55.92
C PRO A 112 -0.67 -36.23 55.75
#